data_AF-A0A528I0H6-F1
#
_entry.id   AF-A0A528I0H6-F1
#
_cell.length_a   1.000
_cell.length_b   1.000
_cell.length_c   1.000
_cell.angle_alpha   90.00
_cell.angle_beta   90.00
_cell.angle_gamma   90.00
#
_symmetry.space_group_name_H-M   'P 1'
#
loop_
_entity.id
_entity.type
_entity.pdbx_description
1 polymer ?
#
loop_
_entity_poly.entity_id
_entity_poly.type
_entity_poly.pdbx_seq_one_letter_code
_entity_poly.pdbx_strand_id
1 'polypeptide(L)' 'MSMFQGLSAFPITPADASGRLDTAALARLLKHIEESGADSIGLLGSTGAYAFLTRQER' A
#
# COMPACT_ATOMS: atom_id res chain seq x y z
N MET A 1 8.98 -17.97 -17.51
CA MET A 1 8.13 -16.75 -17.50
C MET A 1 8.28 -16.11 -16.14
N SER A 2 8.55 -14.80 -16.07
CA SER A 2 8.56 -14.05 -14.81
C SER A 2 7.10 -13.90 -14.34
N MET A 3 6.82 -14.21 -13.07
CA MET A 3 5.47 -14.08 -12.49
C MET A 3 5.01 -12.62 -12.38
N PHE A 4 5.97 -11.68 -12.25
CA PHE A 4 5.70 -10.25 -12.20
C PHE A 4 6.52 -9.55 -13.28
N GLN A 5 5.86 -8.75 -14.10
CA GLN A 5 6.47 -7.95 -15.13
C GLN A 5 5.64 -6.68 -15.29
N GLY A 6 6.28 -5.56 -15.63
CA GLY A 6 5.64 -4.24 -15.70
C GLY A 6 5.97 -3.34 -14.52
N LEU A 7 5.13 -2.35 -14.26
CA LEU A 7 5.29 -1.34 -13.22
C LEU A 7 4.75 -1.84 -11.88
N SER A 8 5.62 -1.86 -10.86
CA SER A 8 5.23 -2.16 -9.48
C SER A 8 5.16 -0.90 -8.64
N ALA A 9 4.02 -0.64 -8.02
CA ALA A 9 3.84 0.45 -7.07
C ALA A 9 4.09 -0.03 -5.63
N PHE A 10 4.75 0.79 -4.82
CA PHE A 10 5.03 0.52 -3.41
C PHE A 10 4.50 1.68 -2.56
N PRO A 11 3.18 1.75 -2.32
CA PRO A 11 2.58 2.88 -1.61
C PRO A 11 2.86 2.85 -0.11
N ILE A 12 2.68 4.01 0.53
CA ILE A 12 2.56 4.09 1.99
C ILE A 12 1.24 3.48 2.47
N THR A 13 1.21 3.01 3.71
CA THR A 13 -0.04 2.63 4.40
C THR A 13 -0.54 3.86 5.17
N PRO A 14 -1.62 4.53 4.73
CA PRO A 14 -2.09 5.75 5.37
C PRO A 14 -2.52 5.50 6.82
N ALA A 15 -2.20 6.45 7.68
CA ALA A 15 -2.62 6.47 9.06
C ALA A 15 -3.25 7.83 9.41
N ASP A 16 -4.16 7.84 10.38
CA ASP A 16 -4.74 9.05 10.92
C ASP A 16 -3.71 9.85 11.75
N ALA A 17 -4.11 11.02 12.26
CA ALA A 17 -3.25 11.87 13.08
C ALA A 17 -2.79 11.21 14.40
N SER A 18 -3.45 10.12 14.83
CA SER A 18 -3.06 9.32 15.99
C SER A 18 -2.21 8.11 15.61
N GLY A 19 -1.82 7.96 14.34
CA GLY A 19 -1.00 6.87 13.84
C GLY A 19 -1.75 5.55 13.63
N ARG A 20 -3.09 5.55 13.65
CA ARG A 20 -3.89 4.34 13.40
C ARG A 20 -4.17 4.19 11.92
N LEU A 21 -4.18 2.95 11.43
CA LEU A 21 -4.51 2.63 10.04
C LEU A 21 -5.80 3.33 9.56
N ASP A 22 -5.71 4.10 8.47
CA ASP A 22 -6.86 4.66 7.76
C ASP A 22 -7.16 3.81 6.51
N THR A 23 -8.07 2.85 6.66
CA THR A 23 -8.46 1.92 5.59
C THR A 23 -9.20 2.61 4.45
N ALA A 24 -9.92 3.70 4.72
CA ALA A 24 -10.65 4.43 3.69
C ALA A 24 -9.69 5.22 2.80
N ALA A 25 -8.67 5.86 3.40
CA ALA A 25 -7.59 6.49 2.66
C ALA A 25 -6.76 5.48 1.88
N LEU A 26 -6.45 4.31 2.49
CA LEU A 26 -5.76 3.23 1.80
C LEU A 26 -6.53 2.77 0.55
N ALA A 27 -7.84 2.54 0.66
CA ALA A 27 -8.67 2.11 -0.47
C ALA A 27 -8.67 3.14 -1.62
N ARG A 28 -8.76 4.44 -1.31
CA ARG A 28 -8.67 5.51 -2.32
C ARG A 28 -7.30 5.56 -3.00
N LEU A 29 -6.22 5.39 -2.23
CA LEU A 29 -4.86 5.37 -2.76
C LEU A 29 -4.65 4.18 -3.70
N LEU A 30 -5.10 2.99 -3.30
CA LEU A 30 -5.01 1.79 -4.13
C LEU A 30 -5.78 1.93 -5.45
N LYS A 31 -7.01 2.47 -5.39
CA LYS A 31 -7.81 2.75 -6.60
C LYS A 31 -7.09 3.73 -7.53
N HIS A 32 -6.46 4.77 -6.99
CA HIS A 32 -5.72 5.72 -7.82
C HIS A 32 -4.49 5.10 -8.49
N ILE A 33 -3.79 4.20 -7.80
CA ILE A 33 -2.64 3.46 -8.35
C ILE A 33 -3.08 2.51 -9.47
N GLU A 34 -4.18 1.80 -9.26
CA GLU A 34 -4.81 0.94 -10.27
C GLU A 34 -5.19 1.76 -11.52
N GLU A 35 -5.90 2.88 -11.34
CA GLU A 35 -6.29 3.79 -12.43
C GLU A 35 -5.10 4.39 -13.17
N SER A 36 -3.94 4.51 -12.51
CA SER A 36 -2.69 4.99 -13.11
C SER A 36 -1.95 3.92 -13.91
N GLY A 37 -2.44 2.67 -13.92
CA GLY A 37 -1.90 1.58 -14.75
C GLY A 37 -0.73 0.82 -14.14
N ALA A 38 -0.59 0.78 -12.81
CA ALA A 38 0.40 -0.10 -12.19
C ALA A 38 0.00 -1.58 -12.36
N ASP A 39 0.91 -2.41 -12.85
CA ASP A 39 0.68 -3.85 -13.07
C ASP A 39 0.66 -4.65 -11.75
N SER A 40 1.27 -4.11 -10.69
CA SER A 40 1.30 -4.75 -9.37
C SER A 40 1.46 -3.72 -8.25
N ILE A 41 0.99 -4.09 -7.05
CA ILE A 41 1.12 -3.27 -5.84
C ILE A 41 1.76 -4.11 -4.72
N GLY A 42 2.92 -3.67 -4.26
CA GLY A 42 3.60 -4.20 -3.09
C GLY A 42 3.16 -3.48 -1.82
N LEU A 43 2.19 -4.04 -1.10
CA LEU A 43 1.73 -3.52 0.19
C LEU A 43 2.59 -4.02 1.36
N LEU A 44 2.57 -3.28 2.46
CA LEU A 44 3.22 -3.67 3.73
C LEU A 44 4.75 -3.87 3.59
N GLY A 45 5.39 -3.12 2.69
CA GLY A 45 6.84 -3.00 2.60
C GLY A 45 7.42 -1.94 3.54
N SER A 46 8.71 -1.63 3.39
CA SER A 46 9.36 -0.51 4.09
C SER A 46 8.67 0.83 3.79
N THR A 47 8.33 1.09 2.53
CA THR A 47 7.53 2.26 2.12
C THR A 47 6.14 2.24 2.75
N GLY A 48 5.56 1.05 2.92
CA GLY A 48 4.27 0.82 3.57
C GLY A 48 4.29 0.99 5.09
N ALA A 49 5.40 1.45 5.69
CA ALA A 49 5.56 1.63 7.14
C ALA A 49 5.31 0.34 7.96
N TYR A 50 5.48 -0.84 7.36
CA TYR A 50 5.19 -2.14 7.99
C TYR A 50 5.82 -2.34 9.37
N ALA A 51 7.03 -1.80 9.57
CA ALA A 51 7.75 -1.90 10.84
C ALA A 51 7.01 -1.24 12.02
N PHE A 52 6.10 -0.31 11.75
CA PHE A 52 5.37 0.47 12.74
C PHE A 52 3.92 0.02 12.92
N LEU A 53 3.43 -0.90 12.07
CA LEU A 53 2.08 -1.43 12.17
C LEU A 53 2.00 -2.53 13.24
N THR A 54 0.88 -2.58 13.95
CA THR A 54 0.58 -3.69 14.84
C THR A 54 0.41 -5.00 14.06
N ARG A 55 0.36 -6.15 14.75
CA ARG A 55 0.04 -7.41 14.07
C ARG A 55 -1.38 -7.47 13.51
N GLN A 56 -2.31 -6.67 14.03
CA GLN A 56 -3.70 -6.65 13.56
C GLN A 56 -3.88 -5.74 12.33
N GLU A 57 -3.03 -4.71 12.18
CA GLU A 57 -3.05 -3.80 11.03
C GLU A 57 -2.28 -4.33 9.81
N ARG A 58 -1.51 -5.41 9.97
CA ARG A 58 -0.77 -6.09 8.91
C ARG A 58 -1.54 -7.31 8.41
#